data_AF-A0A353CAD1-F1
#
_entry.id   AF-A0A353CAD1-F1
#
_cell.length_a   1.000
_cell.length_b   1.000
_cell.length_c   1.000
_cell.angle_alpha   90.00
_cell.angle_beta   90.00
_cell.angle_gamma   90.00
#
_symmetry.space_group_name_H-M   'P 1'
#
loop_
_entity.id
_entity.type
_entity.pdbx_description
1 polymer ?
#
loop_
_entity_poly.entity_id
_entity_poly.type
_entity_poly.pdbx_seq_one_letter_code
_entity_poly.pdbx_strand_id
1 'polypeptide(L)'
;RGLIFSITGKHLPSLIGDGRSTLEELILSHPRAVCLAAKYFEQNKAALANVYGGGEEIKLTEIGTHSRGAIFLDGGWLKTNVLEKKIDEICRGFDGFFFGRFDIRTSSFEELKRGERFKIIELNGVTSESTNIYDPQYTLFDAYRILFRQWSIAFEIGAANCKSGVRQTSVLRLARLALGARAAETTFV
;
A
#
# COMPACT_ATOMS: atom_id res chain seq x y z
N ARG A 1 2.92 9.76 22.52
CA ARG A 1 3.62 8.61 21.92
C ARG A 1 2.88 8.25 20.64
N GLY A 2 3.58 8.06 19.52
CA GLY A 2 3.00 7.58 18.26
C GLY A 2 2.56 6.13 18.34
N LEU A 3 1.65 5.74 17.43
CA LEU A 3 1.06 4.41 17.35
C LEU A 3 1.07 3.95 15.90
N ILE A 4 1.23 2.65 15.67
CA ILE A 4 1.01 2.05 14.35
C ILE A 4 -0.50 1.84 14.20
N PHE A 5 -1.14 2.58 13.30
CA PHE A 5 -2.59 2.50 13.08
C PHE A 5 -2.99 1.17 12.42
N SER A 6 -2.28 0.79 11.36
CA SER A 6 -2.47 -0.45 10.60
C SER A 6 -1.15 -0.85 9.94
N ILE A 7 -1.06 -2.11 9.50
CA ILE A 7 0.03 -2.64 8.69
C ILE A 7 -0.61 -3.39 7.52
N THR A 8 -0.06 -3.23 6.33
CA THR A 8 -0.53 -3.92 5.13
C THR A 8 0.59 -4.77 4.54
N GLY A 9 0.35 -6.07 4.39
CA GLY A 9 1.18 -6.96 3.58
C GLY A 9 0.92 -6.72 2.10
N LYS A 10 1.98 -6.55 1.32
CA LYS A 10 1.91 -6.26 -0.12
C LYS A 10 2.48 -7.43 -0.89
N HIS A 11 1.60 -8.13 -1.61
CA HIS A 11 1.93 -9.31 -2.39
C HIS A 11 1.79 -9.00 -3.87
N LEU A 12 2.80 -9.37 -4.65
CA LEU A 12 2.67 -9.34 -6.11
C LEU A 12 1.85 -10.56 -6.54
N PRO A 13 0.81 -10.37 -7.38
CA PRO A 13 0.01 -11.48 -7.88
C PRO A 13 0.90 -12.42 -8.71
N SER A 14 0.78 -13.72 -8.42
CA SER A 14 1.38 -14.79 -9.20
C SER A 14 0.36 -15.89 -9.48
N LEU A 15 0.62 -16.64 -10.55
CA LEU A 15 -0.09 -17.87 -10.92
C LEU A 15 0.89 -19.03 -10.91
N ILE A 16 0.36 -20.25 -10.84
CA ILE A 16 1.15 -21.48 -10.96
C ILE A 16 0.84 -22.13 -12.31
N GLY A 17 1.87 -22.40 -13.09
CA GLY A 17 1.76 -23.15 -14.35
C GLY A 17 1.29 -24.58 -14.09
N ASP A 18 0.47 -25.11 -15.00
CA ASP A 18 -0.05 -26.48 -14.96
C ASP A 18 0.57 -27.37 -16.07
N GLY A 19 1.50 -26.82 -16.86
CA GLY A 19 2.15 -27.52 -17.97
C GLY A 19 1.27 -27.67 -19.22
N ARG A 20 0.07 -27.09 -19.26
CA ARG A 20 -0.91 -27.31 -20.34
C ARG A 20 -1.58 -26.03 -20.81
N SER A 21 -2.04 -25.21 -19.88
CA SER A 21 -2.76 -23.98 -20.18
C SER A 21 -1.83 -22.82 -20.48
N THR A 22 -2.28 -21.96 -21.38
CA THR A 22 -1.60 -20.70 -21.67
C THR A 22 -1.74 -19.74 -20.49
N LEU A 23 -0.86 -18.74 -20.42
CA LEU A 23 -1.00 -17.67 -19.41
C LEU A 23 -2.36 -16.96 -19.49
N GLU A 24 -2.88 -16.76 -20.69
CA GLU A 24 -4.22 -16.20 -20.89
C GLU A 24 -5.30 -17.04 -20.20
N GLU A 25 -5.31 -18.35 -20.44
CA GLU A 25 -6.25 -19.29 -19.83
C GLU A 25 -6.10 -19.35 -18.30
N LEU A 26 -4.87 -19.35 -17.80
CA LEU A 26 -4.58 -19.33 -16.37
C LEU A 26 -5.10 -18.03 -15.72
N ILE A 27 -4.95 -16.87 -16.37
CA ILE A 27 -5.50 -15.60 -15.88
C ILE A 27 -7.03 -15.63 -15.84
N LEU A 28 -7.67 -16.12 -16.91
CA LEU A 28 -9.14 -16.15 -17.02
C LEU A 28 -9.79 -17.16 -16.08
N SER A 29 -9.11 -18.27 -15.79
CA SER A 29 -9.58 -19.31 -14.87
C SER A 29 -9.31 -19.00 -13.40
N HIS A 30 -8.33 -18.13 -13.08
CA HIS A 30 -7.98 -17.82 -11.71
C HIS A 30 -9.01 -16.87 -11.05
N PRO A 31 -9.61 -17.25 -9.90
CA PRO A 31 -10.75 -16.54 -9.30
C PRO A 31 -10.55 -15.04 -9.04
N ARG A 32 -9.30 -14.61 -8.80
CA ARG A 32 -8.96 -13.20 -8.61
C ARG A 32 -8.31 -12.56 -9.83
N ALA A 33 -7.56 -13.32 -10.62
CA ALA A 33 -6.77 -12.71 -11.69
C ALA A 33 -7.70 -12.24 -12.83
N VAL A 34 -8.79 -12.98 -13.04
CA VAL A 34 -9.84 -12.65 -14.00
C VAL A 34 -10.42 -11.25 -13.78
N CYS A 35 -10.56 -10.80 -12.54
CA CYS A 35 -11.08 -9.46 -12.20
C CYS A 35 -10.22 -8.31 -12.74
N LEU A 36 -8.94 -8.57 -13.02
CA LEU A 36 -7.99 -7.61 -13.58
C LEU A 36 -7.39 -8.12 -14.90
N ALA A 37 -8.05 -9.07 -15.58
CA ALA A 37 -7.54 -9.74 -16.77
C ALA A 37 -7.04 -8.76 -17.83
N ALA A 38 -7.81 -7.72 -18.14
CA ALA A 38 -7.41 -6.70 -19.12
C ALA A 38 -6.05 -6.05 -18.81
N LYS A 39 -5.77 -5.77 -17.53
CA LYS A 39 -4.48 -5.18 -17.11
C LYS A 39 -3.36 -6.20 -17.18
N TYR A 40 -3.61 -7.45 -16.76
CA TYR A 40 -2.61 -8.50 -16.86
C TYR A 40 -2.30 -8.87 -18.30
N PHE A 41 -3.29 -8.81 -19.20
CA PHE A 41 -3.08 -8.99 -20.63
C PHE A 41 -2.22 -7.90 -21.24
N GLU A 42 -2.48 -6.64 -20.89
CA GLU A 42 -1.65 -5.52 -21.32
C GLU A 42 -0.20 -5.67 -20.83
N GLN A 43 0.00 -6.03 -19.56
CA GLN A 43 1.33 -6.18 -18.95
C GLN A 43 2.11 -7.39 -19.48
N ASN A 44 1.42 -8.47 -19.87
CA ASN A 44 2.03 -9.74 -20.26
C ASN A 44 1.80 -10.08 -21.74
N LYS A 45 1.48 -9.09 -22.59
CA LYS A 45 1.06 -9.28 -23.98
C LYS A 45 1.98 -10.21 -24.79
N ALA A 46 3.29 -10.11 -24.58
CA ALA A 46 4.28 -10.93 -25.28
C ALA A 46 4.33 -12.40 -24.82
N ALA A 47 3.75 -12.71 -23.66
CA ALA A 47 3.83 -14.01 -23.01
C ALA A 47 2.47 -14.70 -22.84
N LEU A 48 1.36 -14.10 -23.31
CA LEU A 48 0.00 -14.63 -23.10
C LEU A 48 -0.19 -16.04 -23.67
N ALA A 49 0.42 -16.33 -24.82
CA ALA A 49 0.35 -17.64 -25.46
C ALA A 49 1.33 -18.68 -24.88
N ASN A 50 2.18 -18.29 -23.92
CA ASN A 50 3.16 -19.21 -23.34
C ASN A 50 2.48 -20.20 -22.40
N VAL A 51 2.93 -21.45 -22.45
CA VAL A 51 2.60 -22.49 -21.48
C VAL A 51 3.78 -22.65 -20.53
N TYR A 52 3.52 -22.52 -19.24
CA TYR A 52 4.52 -22.62 -18.18
C TYR A 52 4.50 -24.01 -17.57
N GLY A 53 5.66 -24.49 -17.11
CA GLY A 53 5.80 -25.82 -16.54
C GLY A 53 4.91 -26.04 -15.32
N GLY A 54 4.53 -27.29 -15.07
CA GLY A 54 3.77 -27.65 -13.88
C GLY A 54 4.52 -27.26 -12.60
N GLY A 55 3.91 -26.41 -11.78
CA GLY A 55 4.51 -25.91 -10.53
C GLY A 55 5.38 -24.65 -10.69
N GLU A 56 5.54 -24.14 -11.91
CA GLU A 56 6.29 -22.91 -12.17
C GLU A 56 5.51 -21.68 -11.72
N GLU A 57 6.15 -20.79 -10.95
CA GLU A 57 5.51 -19.54 -10.50
C GLU A 57 5.65 -18.43 -11.56
N ILE A 58 4.52 -17.87 -11.97
CA ILE A 58 4.41 -16.84 -13.00
C ILE A 58 3.98 -15.53 -12.34
N LYS A 59 4.83 -14.52 -12.33
CA LYS A 59 4.48 -13.20 -11.80
C LYS A 59 3.68 -12.42 -12.83
N LEU A 60 2.50 -11.92 -12.45
CA LEU A 60 1.63 -11.17 -13.36
C LEU A 60 1.99 -9.69 -13.46
N THR A 61 2.69 -9.15 -12.47
CA THR A 61 3.13 -7.75 -12.45
C THR A 61 4.39 -7.57 -11.62
N GLU A 62 5.25 -6.64 -12.03
CA GLU A 62 6.39 -6.19 -11.24
C GLU A 62 6.03 -4.98 -10.35
N ILE A 63 4.85 -4.37 -10.58
CA ILE A 63 4.47 -3.11 -9.95
C ILE A 63 3.54 -3.36 -8.78
N GLY A 64 4.03 -3.00 -7.60
CA GLY A 64 3.34 -3.25 -6.35
C GLY A 64 2.17 -2.31 -5.99
N THR A 65 1.52 -1.65 -6.95
CA THR A 65 0.36 -0.79 -6.64
C THR A 65 -0.94 -1.58 -6.75
N HIS A 66 -1.89 -1.36 -5.82
CA HIS A 66 -3.16 -2.08 -5.81
C HIS A 66 -3.94 -1.90 -7.11
N SER A 67 -3.99 -0.67 -7.63
CA SER A 67 -4.63 -0.36 -8.90
C SER A 67 -4.00 -1.07 -10.10
N ARG A 68 -2.79 -1.64 -9.96
CA ARG A 68 -2.09 -2.41 -11.00
C ARG A 68 -2.00 -3.91 -10.67
N GLY A 69 -2.75 -4.38 -9.67
CA GLY A 69 -2.94 -5.80 -9.38
C GLY A 69 -2.24 -6.32 -8.12
N ALA A 70 -1.47 -5.49 -7.41
CA ALA A 70 -0.91 -5.90 -6.13
C ALA A 70 -2.01 -6.25 -5.12
N ILE A 71 -1.83 -7.38 -4.45
CA ILE A 71 -2.76 -7.87 -3.42
C ILE A 71 -2.33 -7.28 -2.08
N PHE A 72 -3.26 -6.61 -1.42
CA PHE A 72 -3.07 -6.02 -0.10
C PHE A 72 -3.81 -6.85 0.93
N LEU A 73 -3.09 -7.30 1.95
CA LEU A 73 -3.60 -8.11 3.05
C LEU A 73 -3.32 -7.41 4.37
N ASP A 74 -4.19 -7.58 5.36
CA ASP A 74 -3.98 -7.07 6.70
C ASP A 74 -2.75 -7.74 7.32
N GLY A 75 -1.81 -6.89 7.72
CA GLY A 75 -0.57 -7.26 8.37
C GLY A 75 -0.60 -7.00 9.87
N GLY A 76 -1.77 -6.83 10.50
CA GLY A 76 -1.90 -6.47 11.90
C GLY A 76 -1.17 -7.41 12.85
N TRP A 77 -1.01 -8.68 12.47
CA TRP A 77 -0.24 -9.69 13.19
C TRP A 77 1.28 -9.42 13.27
N LEU A 78 1.82 -8.49 12.46
CA LEU A 78 3.20 -8.01 12.55
C LEU A 78 3.38 -6.94 13.64
N LYS A 79 2.29 -6.33 14.11
CA LYS A 79 2.35 -5.23 15.07
C LYS A 79 2.76 -5.77 16.44
N THR A 80 3.89 -5.28 16.94
CA THR A 80 4.35 -5.52 18.31
C THR A 80 4.63 -4.20 19.00
N ASN A 81 4.68 -4.21 20.33
CA ASN A 81 5.08 -3.04 21.12
C ASN A 81 6.52 -2.59 20.79
N VAL A 82 7.39 -3.53 20.42
CA VAL A 82 8.79 -3.27 20.06
C VAL A 82 8.86 -2.54 18.71
N LEU A 83 8.17 -3.05 17.69
CA LEU A 83 8.09 -2.42 16.39
C LEU A 83 7.44 -1.03 16.49
N GLU A 84 6.35 -0.89 17.25
CA GLU A 84 5.69 0.42 17.43
C GLU A 84 6.61 1.44 18.11
N LYS A 85 7.35 1.04 19.14
CA LYS A 85 8.35 1.91 19.77
C LYS A 85 9.45 2.31 18.78
N LYS A 86 9.93 1.36 17.97
CA LYS A 86 10.97 1.64 16.97
C LYS A 86 10.51 2.63 15.90
N ILE A 87 9.28 2.47 15.40
CA ILE A 87 8.70 3.41 14.44
C ILE A 87 8.47 4.78 15.07
N ASP A 88 7.97 4.85 16.31
CA ASP A 88 7.80 6.11 17.06
C ASP A 88 9.14 6.84 17.28
N GLU A 89 10.23 6.12 17.57
CA GLU A 89 11.59 6.69 17.61
C GLU A 89 12.02 7.27 16.26
N ILE A 90 11.75 6.59 15.16
CA ILE A 90 12.07 7.08 13.81
C ILE A 90 11.25 8.33 13.49
N CYS A 91 9.94 8.33 13.78
CA CYS A 91 9.06 9.47 13.55
C CYS A 91 9.52 10.73 14.30
N ARG A 92 10.04 10.59 15.53
CA ARG A 92 10.57 11.72 16.30
C ARG A 92 11.76 12.42 15.64
N GLY A 93 12.42 11.77 14.68
CA GLY A 93 13.48 12.40 13.88
C GLY A 93 12.96 13.38 12.82
N PHE A 94 11.64 13.47 12.60
CA PHE A 94 11.02 14.35 11.61
C PHE A 94 10.17 15.43 12.28
N ASP A 95 10.67 16.66 12.28
CA ASP A 95 9.93 17.79 12.81
C ASP A 95 8.62 18.03 12.04
N GLY A 96 7.51 18.12 12.78
CA GLY A 96 6.18 18.34 12.20
C GLY A 96 5.53 17.10 11.58
N PHE A 97 6.12 15.92 11.70
CA PHE A 97 5.52 14.67 11.24
C PHE A 97 4.71 13.97 12.34
N PHE A 98 3.38 13.95 12.17
CA PHE A 98 2.46 13.38 13.15
C PHE A 98 1.58 12.26 12.60
N PHE A 99 1.45 12.19 11.27
CA PHE A 99 0.55 11.26 10.60
C PHE A 99 1.07 10.95 9.19
N GLY A 100 1.13 9.68 8.84
CA GLY A 100 1.55 9.22 7.53
C GLY A 100 1.71 7.71 7.45
N ARG A 101 2.33 7.24 6.36
CA ARG A 101 2.58 5.82 6.10
C ARG A 101 4.03 5.62 5.67
N PHE A 102 4.68 4.59 6.22
CA PHE A 102 5.95 4.11 5.71
C PHE A 102 5.73 2.92 4.78
N ASP A 103 6.40 2.94 3.63
CA ASP A 103 6.57 1.73 2.82
C ASP A 103 7.91 1.10 3.23
N ILE A 104 7.83 -0.12 3.77
CA ILE A 104 8.97 -0.83 4.37
C ILE A 104 9.27 -2.10 3.58
N ARG A 105 10.57 -2.39 3.42
CA ARG A 105 11.07 -3.67 2.91
C ARG A 105 11.84 -4.41 4.00
N THR A 106 11.53 -5.69 4.20
CA THR A 106 12.24 -6.58 5.12
C THR A 106 12.50 -7.94 4.45
N SER A 107 13.55 -8.64 4.88
CA SER A 107 13.81 -10.04 4.54
C SER A 107 13.14 -11.03 5.49
N SER A 108 12.68 -10.58 6.66
CA SER A 108 12.06 -11.43 7.68
C SER A 108 10.99 -10.68 8.47
N PHE A 109 9.81 -11.29 8.56
CA PHE A 109 8.72 -10.80 9.39
C PHE A 109 9.04 -10.86 10.88
N GLU A 110 9.80 -11.87 11.33
CA GLU A 110 10.20 -11.99 12.73
C GLU A 110 11.21 -10.92 13.14
N GLU A 111 12.11 -10.53 12.23
CA GLU A 111 13.03 -9.41 12.45
C GLU A 111 12.25 -8.08 12.50
N LEU A 112 11.30 -7.90 11.58
CA LEU A 112 10.44 -6.72 11.57
C LEU A 112 9.63 -6.60 12.88
N LYS A 113 9.05 -7.71 13.38
CA LYS A 113 8.37 -7.74 14.69
C LYS A 113 9.27 -7.32 15.85
N ARG A 114 10.58 -7.54 15.76
CA ARG A 114 11.57 -7.06 16.75
C ARG A 114 12.07 -5.63 16.48
N GLY A 115 11.56 -4.96 15.45
CA GLY A 115 12.04 -3.63 15.04
C GLY A 115 13.44 -3.65 14.42
N GLU A 116 13.85 -4.77 13.84
CA GLU A 116 15.20 -5.01 13.31
C GLU A 116 15.18 -5.18 11.78
N ARG A 117 16.34 -4.90 11.15
CA ARG A 117 16.68 -5.30 9.78
C ARG A 117 15.60 -5.03 8.71
N PHE A 118 14.98 -3.84 8.78
CA PHE A 118 14.09 -3.34 7.73
C PHE A 118 14.62 -2.04 7.13
N LYS A 119 14.20 -1.74 5.89
CA LYS A 119 14.51 -0.51 5.16
C LYS A 119 13.22 0.27 4.90
N ILE A 120 13.23 1.56 5.20
CA ILE A 120 12.16 2.49 4.78
C ILE A 120 12.47 2.90 3.34
N ILE A 121 11.53 2.64 2.44
CA ILE A 121 11.63 2.95 1.02
C ILE A 121 10.96 4.29 0.71
N GLU A 122 9.85 4.57 1.38
CA GLU A 122 9.08 5.80 1.21
C GLU A 122 8.44 6.23 2.53
N LEU A 123 8.33 7.55 2.71
CA LEU A 123 7.56 8.18 3.76
C LEU A 123 6.46 9.02 3.10
N ASN A 124 5.22 8.57 3.25
CA ASN A 124 4.03 9.24 2.76
C ASN A 124 3.38 10.08 3.88
N GLY A 125 2.91 11.29 3.55
CA GLY A 125 2.29 12.21 4.50
C GLY A 125 0.78 11.97 4.71
N VAL A 126 0.05 13.05 5.02
CA VAL A 126 -1.39 13.01 5.37
C VAL A 126 -2.32 12.47 4.27
N THR A 127 -1.85 12.44 3.03
CA THR A 127 -2.59 11.88 1.89
C THR A 127 -2.56 10.34 1.83
N SER A 128 -1.93 9.69 2.80
CA SER A 128 -1.87 8.23 2.89
C SER A 128 -3.22 7.62 3.24
N GLU A 129 -3.65 6.61 2.50
CA GLU A 129 -4.78 5.73 2.85
C GLU A 129 -4.29 4.49 3.62
N SER A 130 -5.09 4.04 4.60
CA SER A 130 -4.92 2.74 5.24
C SER A 130 -5.29 1.64 4.26
N THR A 131 -4.28 1.04 3.66
CA THR A 131 -4.45 0.07 2.57
C THR A 131 -4.85 -1.33 3.02
N ASN A 132 -4.92 -1.59 4.32
CA ASN A 132 -5.39 -2.88 4.82
C ASN A 132 -6.89 -3.10 4.56
N ILE A 133 -7.66 -2.03 4.29
CA ILE A 133 -9.08 -2.11 3.95
C ILE A 133 -9.37 -2.94 2.69
N TYR A 134 -8.36 -3.16 1.85
CA TYR A 134 -8.46 -3.97 0.64
C TYR A 134 -8.32 -5.47 0.92
N ASP A 135 -8.04 -5.87 2.16
CA ASP A 135 -8.02 -7.29 2.53
C ASP A 135 -9.44 -7.89 2.36
N PRO A 136 -9.57 -9.02 1.65
CA PRO A 136 -10.82 -9.76 1.49
C PRO A 136 -11.54 -10.14 2.79
N GLN A 137 -10.85 -10.15 3.93
CA GLN A 137 -11.46 -10.39 5.24
C GLN A 137 -12.37 -9.24 5.70
N TYR A 138 -12.19 -8.03 5.17
CA TYR A 138 -12.99 -6.88 5.55
C TYR A 138 -14.22 -6.72 4.68
N THR A 139 -15.34 -6.42 5.33
CA THR A 139 -16.53 -5.96 4.63
C THR A 139 -16.36 -4.50 4.20
N LEU A 140 -17.20 -4.02 3.28
CA LEU A 140 -17.25 -2.60 2.93
C LEU A 140 -17.53 -1.71 4.16
N PHE A 141 -18.37 -2.19 5.09
CA PHE A 141 -18.65 -1.47 6.33
C PHE A 141 -17.40 -1.36 7.22
N ASP A 142 -16.59 -2.42 7.32
CA ASP A 142 -15.32 -2.39 8.04
C ASP A 142 -14.33 -1.43 7.41
N ALA A 143 -14.22 -1.43 6.07
CA ALA A 143 -13.38 -0.50 5.33
C ALA A 143 -13.74 0.97 5.66
N TYR A 144 -15.02 1.32 5.63
CA TYR A 144 -15.47 2.66 6.02
C TYR A 144 -15.16 2.98 7.48
N ARG A 145 -15.38 2.04 8.40
CA ARG A 145 -15.08 2.24 9.82
C ARG A 145 -13.59 2.50 10.05
N ILE A 146 -12.71 1.79 9.35
CA ILE A 146 -11.26 2.00 9.40
C ILE A 146 -10.91 3.39 8.86
N LEU A 147 -11.44 3.77 7.70
CA LEU A 147 -11.20 5.08 7.09
C LEU A 147 -11.71 6.24 7.95
N PHE A 148 -12.91 6.13 8.51
CA PHE A 148 -13.43 7.17 9.42
C PHE A 148 -12.56 7.33 10.66
N ARG A 149 -12.08 6.23 11.24
CA ARG A 149 -11.16 6.28 12.38
C ARG A 149 -9.83 6.93 11.98
N GLN A 150 -9.28 6.58 10.83
CA GLN A 150 -8.06 7.19 10.30
C GLN A 150 -8.22 8.72 10.17
N TRP A 151 -9.31 9.16 9.53
CA TRP A 151 -9.56 10.58 9.32
C TRP A 151 -9.86 11.32 10.61
N SER A 152 -10.57 10.72 11.58
CA SER A 152 -10.75 11.31 12.93
C SER A 152 -9.41 11.66 13.55
N ILE A 153 -8.46 10.72 13.55
CA ILE A 153 -7.11 10.92 14.08
C ILE A 153 -6.40 12.07 13.33
N ALA A 154 -6.47 12.08 12.01
CA ALA A 154 -5.84 13.15 11.21
C ALA A 154 -6.44 14.54 11.51
N PHE A 155 -7.77 14.64 11.68
CA PHE A 155 -8.43 15.88 12.04
C PHE A 155 -8.11 16.33 13.47
N GLU A 156 -8.04 15.40 14.43
CA GLU A 156 -7.64 15.68 15.81
C GLU A 156 -6.21 16.25 15.88
N ILE A 157 -5.28 15.64 15.17
CA ILE A 157 -3.90 16.13 15.02
C ILE A 157 -3.90 17.51 14.36
N GLY A 158 -4.65 17.70 13.28
CA GLY A 158 -4.78 18.99 12.60
C GLY A 158 -5.29 20.09 13.54
N ALA A 159 -6.33 19.80 14.32
CA ALA A 159 -6.88 20.73 15.29
C ALA A 159 -5.88 21.08 16.41
N ALA A 160 -5.11 20.09 16.91
CA ALA A 160 -4.05 20.32 17.89
C ALA A 160 -2.92 21.20 17.33
N ASN A 161 -2.53 20.98 16.07
CA ASN A 161 -1.53 21.81 15.38
C ASN A 161 -2.02 23.25 15.21
N CYS A 162 -3.28 23.46 14.82
CA CYS A 162 -3.89 24.79 14.73
C CYS A 162 -3.87 25.52 16.08
N LYS A 163 -4.26 24.83 17.16
CA LYS A 163 -4.20 25.38 18.52
C LYS A 163 -2.78 25.76 18.95
N SER A 164 -1.79 25.07 18.41
CA SER A 164 -0.36 25.34 18.63
C SER A 164 0.21 26.44 17.70
N GLY A 165 -0.64 27.11 16.91
CA GLY A 165 -0.27 28.24 16.06
C GLY A 165 0.13 27.87 14.63
N VAL A 166 0.05 26.60 14.23
CA VAL A 166 0.33 26.18 12.85
C VAL A 166 -0.79 26.69 11.93
N ARG A 167 -0.41 27.43 10.88
CA ARG A 167 -1.39 27.94 9.89
C ARG A 167 -1.84 26.81 8.97
N GLN A 168 -3.15 26.69 8.80
CA GLN A 168 -3.73 25.76 7.84
C GLN A 168 -3.40 26.19 6.40
N THR A 169 -3.22 25.20 5.54
CA THR A 169 -3.16 25.44 4.10
C THR A 169 -4.54 25.85 3.62
N SER A 170 -4.65 27.02 2.99
CA SER A 170 -5.94 27.48 2.44
C SER A 170 -6.39 26.58 1.29
N VAL A 171 -7.71 26.47 1.10
CA VAL A 171 -8.30 25.65 0.01
C VAL A 171 -7.74 26.05 -1.35
N LEU A 172 -7.59 27.35 -1.60
CA LEU A 172 -7.00 27.86 -2.85
C LEU A 172 -5.55 27.41 -3.04
N ARG A 173 -4.74 27.44 -1.98
CA ARG A 173 -3.36 26.97 -2.05
C ARG A 173 -3.30 25.46 -2.28
N LEU A 174 -4.15 24.69 -1.58
CA LEU A 174 -4.25 23.25 -1.75
C LEU A 174 -4.66 22.88 -3.19
N ALA A 175 -5.67 23.57 -3.74
CA ALA A 175 -6.13 23.36 -5.11
C ALA A 175 -5.02 23.67 -6.12
N ARG A 176 -4.27 24.78 -5.94
CA ARG A 176 -3.12 25.11 -6.80
C ARG A 176 -2.03 24.04 -6.74
N LEU A 177 -1.70 23.53 -5.55
CA LEU A 177 -0.71 22.47 -5.39
C LEU A 177 -1.16 21.17 -6.08
N ALA A 178 -2.42 20.77 -5.91
CA ALA A 178 -2.97 19.57 -6.53
C ALA A 178 -2.99 19.67 -8.07
N LEU A 179 -3.36 20.84 -8.61
CA LEU A 179 -3.38 21.09 -10.05
C LEU A 179 -1.97 21.21 -10.65
N GLY A 180 -1.04 21.83 -9.92
CA GLY A 180 0.36 21.97 -10.34
C GLY A 180 1.13 20.65 -10.32
N ALA A 181 0.87 19.78 -9.34
CA ALA A 181 1.49 18.44 -9.27
C ALA A 181 1.08 17.56 -10.45
N ARG A 182 -0.19 17.64 -10.88
CA ARG A 182 -0.68 16.93 -12.07
C ARG A 182 0.01 17.36 -13.37
N ALA A 183 0.45 18.63 -13.47
CA ALA A 183 1.18 19.09 -14.66
C ALA A 183 2.62 18.56 -14.71
N ALA A 184 3.24 18.30 -13.55
CA ALA A 184 4.59 17.75 -13.46
C ALA A 184 4.65 16.24 -13.73
N GLU A 185 3.61 15.46 -13.36
CA GLU A 185 3.53 14.03 -13.66
C GLU A 185 3.39 13.74 -15.17
N THR A 186 2.84 14.67 -15.96
CA THR A 186 2.69 14.52 -17.43
C THR A 186 3.98 14.77 -18.22
N THR A 187 5.09 15.14 -17.56
CA THR A 187 6.37 15.47 -18.24
C THR A 187 7.39 14.31 -18.19
N PHE A 188 6.99 13.14 -17.68
CA PHE A 188 7.79 11.91 -17.76
C PHE A 188 7.07 10.91 -18.68
N VAL A 189 7.17 11.13 -19.98
CA VAL A 189 6.94 10.13 -21.04
C VAL A 189 8.13 10.14 -21.97
#